data_AF-A0A8T7DS91-F1
#
_entry.id   AF-A0A8T7DS91-F1
#
_cell.length_a   1.000
_cell.length_b   1.000
_cell.length_c   1.000
_cell.angle_alpha   90.00
_cell.angle_beta   90.00
_cell.angle_gamma   90.00
#
_symmetry.space_group_name_H-M   'P 1'
#
loop_
_entity.id
_entity.type
_entity.pdbx_description
1 polymer ?
#
loop_
_entity_poly.entity_id
_entity_poly.type
_entity_poly.pdbx_seq_one_letter_code
_entity_poly.pdbx_strand_id
1 'polypeptide(L)' 'VYTMYRGILDQGAASPGEESLEVMLASEDEVPWDKLSFPVIIETLKLYYEDRQSGRYATHYGEIIKLDQKTIRVEHY' A
#
# COMPACT_ATOMS: atom_id res chain seq x y z
N VAL A 1 -7.61 12.92 3.94
CA VAL A 1 -8.08 11.61 4.43
C VAL A 1 -7.91 10.63 3.29
N TYR A 2 -7.31 9.47 3.57
CA TYR A 2 -7.12 8.39 2.60
C TYR A 2 -7.89 7.17 3.09
N THR A 3 -8.58 6.49 2.18
CA THR A 3 -9.26 5.22 2.46
C THR A 3 -8.83 4.23 1.40
N MET A 4 -8.33 3.08 1.84
CA MET A 4 -7.84 2.03 0.96
C MET A 4 -8.78 0.84 1.03
N TYR A 5 -9.03 0.22 -0.12
CA TYR A 5 -9.93 -0.92 -0.25
C TYR A 5 -9.17 -2.11 -0.81
N ARG A 6 -9.46 -3.29 -0.27
CA ARG A 6 -8.98 -4.54 -0.84
C ARG A 6 -9.98 -5.03 -1.88
N GLY A 7 -9.50 -5.29 -3.09
CA GLY A 7 -10.29 -5.84 -4.19
C GLY A 7 -9.74 -7.17 -4.69
N ILE A 8 -10.54 -7.85 -5.50
CA ILE A 8 -10.11 -8.99 -6.31
C ILE A 8 -9.94 -8.46 -7.73
N LEU A 9 -8.80 -8.73 -8.34
CA LEU A 9 -8.55 -8.38 -9.73
C LEU A 9 -9.38 -9.28 -10.64
N ASP A 10 -10.27 -8.70 -11.45
CA ASP A 10 -11.06 -9.46 -12.42
C ASP A 10 -10.12 -10.10 -13.46
N GLN A 11 -10.32 -11.40 -13.71
CA GLN A 11 -9.55 -12.19 -14.68
C GLN A 11 -8.02 -12.24 -14.46
N GLY A 12 -7.51 -11.69 -13.36
CA GLY A 12 -6.09 -11.74 -13.00
C GLY A 12 -5.16 -11.01 -13.97
N ALA A 13 -5.67 -10.09 -14.79
CA ALA A 13 -4.89 -9.36 -15.79
C ALA A 13 -4.88 -7.86 -15.48
N ALA A 14 -3.73 -7.21 -15.70
CA ALA A 14 -3.56 -5.78 -15.57
C ALA A 14 -2.86 -5.22 -16.81
N SER A 15 -3.23 -4.01 -17.21
CA SER A 15 -2.63 -3.27 -18.33
C SER A 15 -2.60 -1.77 -18.01
N PRO A 16 -1.58 -1.02 -18.45
CA PRO A 16 -1.51 0.42 -18.19
C PRO A 16 -2.60 1.17 -18.97
N GLY A 17 -3.23 2.14 -18.30
CA GLY A 17 -4.15 3.12 -18.91
C GLY A 17 -3.47 4.47 -19.14
N GLU A 18 -4.25 5.50 -19.50
CA GLU A 18 -3.73 6.86 -19.78
C GLU A 18 -2.96 7.49 -18.61
N GLU A 19 -3.31 7.14 -17.38
CA GLU A 19 -2.69 7.67 -16.16
C GLU A 19 -1.49 6.85 -15.66
N SER A 20 -1.15 5.73 -16.32
CA SER A 20 -0.10 4.81 -15.88
C SER A 20 0.89 4.51 -16.99
N LEU A 21 2.17 4.76 -16.74
CA LEU A 21 3.24 4.41 -17.68
C LEU A 21 3.52 2.90 -17.71
N GLU A 22 3.44 2.24 -16.55
CA GLU A 22 3.58 0.79 -16.41
C GLU A 22 2.67 0.28 -15.29
N VAL A 23 2.37 -1.02 -15.34
CA VAL A 23 1.73 -1.75 -14.24
C VAL A 23 2.42 -3.11 -14.10
N MET A 24 2.47 -3.62 -12.87
CA MET A 24 2.95 -4.96 -12.59
C MET A 24 2.11 -5.60 -11.49
N LEU A 25 2.00 -6.93 -11.55
CA LEU A 25 1.55 -7.73 -10.41
C LEU A 25 2.81 -8.15 -9.65
N ALA A 26 2.85 -7.87 -8.35
CA ALA A 26 4.04 -8.07 -7.52
C ALA A 26 3.68 -8.87 -6.25
N SER A 27 4.58 -9.77 -5.87
CA SER A 27 4.69 -10.29 -4.51
C SER A 27 5.45 -9.30 -3.61
N GLU A 28 5.48 -9.54 -2.30
CA GLU A 28 6.02 -8.59 -1.30
C GLU A 28 7.49 -8.22 -1.55
N ASP A 29 8.29 -9.21 -1.96
CA ASP A 29 9.72 -9.08 -2.27
C ASP A 29 9.99 -8.43 -3.63
N GLU A 30 8.99 -8.38 -4.51
CA GLU A 30 9.07 -7.71 -5.81
C GLU A 30 8.62 -6.24 -5.74
N VAL A 31 7.97 -5.81 -4.65
CA VAL A 31 7.53 -4.42 -4.48
C VAL A 31 8.76 -3.49 -4.41
N PRO A 32 8.82 -2.44 -5.24
CA PRO A 32 9.94 -1.50 -5.23
C PRO A 32 9.78 -0.47 -4.10
N TRP A 33 9.90 -0.91 -2.84
CA TRP A 33 9.64 -0.11 -1.65
C TRP A 33 10.31 1.27 -1.64
N ASP A 34 11.58 1.34 -2.06
CA ASP A 34 12.37 2.58 -2.10
C ASP A 34 11.94 3.56 -3.21
N LYS A 35 11.13 3.09 -4.18
CA LYS A 35 10.62 3.91 -5.29
C LYS A 35 9.19 4.39 -5.07
N LEU A 36 8.52 3.95 -4.00
CA LEU A 36 7.15 4.37 -3.71
C LEU A 36 7.12 5.83 -3.23
N SER A 37 6.36 6.67 -3.94
CA SER A 37 6.35 8.12 -3.71
C SER A 37 5.60 8.58 -2.44
N PHE A 38 4.69 7.75 -1.91
CA PHE A 38 3.76 8.17 -0.86
C PHE A 38 3.83 7.27 0.38
N PRO A 39 4.14 7.82 1.57
CA PRO A 39 4.15 7.07 2.83
C PRO A 39 2.88 6.28 3.13
N VAL A 40 1.71 6.82 2.78
CA VAL A 40 0.42 6.13 3.02
C VAL A 40 0.29 4.84 2.23
N ILE A 41 0.86 4.78 1.02
CA ILE A 41 0.86 3.57 0.21
C ILE A 41 1.80 2.53 0.82
N ILE A 42 2.98 2.96 1.28
CA ILE A 42 3.95 2.09 1.97
C ILE A 42 3.30 1.45 3.19
N GLU A 43 2.67 2.26 4.06
CA GLU A 43 2.03 1.76 5.28
C GLU A 43 0.87 0.82 4.97
N THR A 44 0.02 1.17 4.01
CA THR A 44 -1.10 0.33 3.57
C THR A 44 -0.62 -1.05 3.10
N LEU A 45 0.46 -1.09 2.31
CA LEU A 45 1.00 -2.35 1.79
C LEU A 45 1.60 -3.21 2.91
N LYS A 46 2.31 -2.61 3.88
CA LYS A 46 2.83 -3.35 5.06
C LYS A 46 1.70 -4.01 5.85
N LEU A 47 0.67 -3.24 6.21
CA LEU A 47 -0.51 -3.76 6.90
C LEU A 47 -1.21 -4.86 6.11
N TYR A 48 -1.33 -4.71 4.78
CA TYR A 48 -1.87 -5.74 3.91
C TYR A 48 -1.07 -7.04 3.95
N TYR A 49 0.26 -6.97 3.91
CA TYR A 49 1.11 -8.17 3.96
C TYR A 49 1.11 -8.84 5.34
N GLU A 50 1.08 -8.07 6.43
CA GLU A 50 0.89 -8.59 7.79
C GLU A 50 -0.46 -9.33 7.95
N ASP A 51 -1.54 -8.71 7.48
CA ASP A 51 -2.87 -9.33 7.47
C ASP A 51 -2.91 -10.60 6.60
N ARG A 52 -2.23 -10.57 5.44
CA ARG A 52 -2.10 -11.73 4.56
C ARG A 52 -1.37 -12.89 5.23
N GLN A 53 -0.28 -12.62 5.96
CA GLN A 53 0.46 -13.64 6.72
C GLN A 53 -0.38 -14.25 7.84
N SER A 54 -1.19 -13.44 8.53
CA SER A 54 -2.09 -13.92 9.59
C SER A 54 -3.39 -14.56 9.08
N GLY A 55 -3.72 -14.35 7.80
CA GLY A 55 -4.98 -14.79 7.18
C GLY A 55 -6.21 -14.00 7.61
N ARG A 56 -6.05 -12.93 8.39
CA ARG A 56 -7.14 -12.10 8.92
C ARG A 56 -6.96 -10.67 8.45
N TYR A 57 -7.93 -10.19 7.69
CA TYR A 57 -7.91 -8.84 7.14
C TYR A 57 -8.83 -7.93 7.94
N ALA A 58 -8.25 -7.04 8.74
CA ALA A 58 -8.99 -6.09 9.57
C ALA A 58 -9.03 -4.71 8.91
N THR A 59 -9.96 -3.86 9.36
CA THR A 59 -9.86 -2.43 9.05
C THR A 59 -8.81 -1.82 9.98
N HIS A 60 -7.83 -1.14 9.40
CA HIS A 60 -6.81 -0.40 10.12
C HIS A 60 -7.15 1.09 10.14
N TYR A 61 -6.90 1.73 11.28
CA TYR A 61 -7.04 3.16 11.45
C TYR A 61 -5.72 3.74 11.93
N GLY A 62 -5.36 4.89 11.38
CA GLY A 62 -4.12 5.52 11.74
C GLY A 62 -3.90 6.88 11.08
N GLU A 63 -2.88 7.55 11.57
CA GLU A 63 -2.43 8.85 11.13
C GLU A 63 -0.97 8.76 10.73
N ILE A 64 -0.64 9.39 9.61
CA ILE A 64 0.75 9.58 9.17
C ILE A 64 1.10 11.03 9.40
N ILE A 65 1.91 11.26 10.43
CA ILE A 65 2.35 12.57 10.87
C ILE A 65 3.72 12.84 10.25
N LYS A 66 3.80 13.87 9.41
CA LYS A 66 5.06 14.33 8.86
C LYS A 66 5.79 15.16 9.92
N LEU A 67 6.94 14.66 10.40
CA LEU A 67 7.74 15.35 11.41
C LEU A 67 8.68 16.38 10.76
N ASP A 68 9.28 16.03 9.61
CA ASP A 68 10.10 16.93 8.80
C ASP A 68 10.06 16.51 7.31
N GLN A 69 10.96 17.01 6.46
CA GLN A 69 10.97 16.68 5.03
C GLN A 69 11.23 15.19 4.73
N LYS A 70 11.91 14.45 5.62
CA LYS A 70 12.35 13.06 5.44
C LYS A 70 11.79 12.10 6.49
N THR A 71 11.30 12.60 7.62
CA THR A 71 10.87 11.78 8.76
C THR A 71 9.35 11.81 8.89
N ILE A 72 8.76 10.62 9.04
CA ILE A 72 7.34 10.42 9.33
C ILE A 72 7.19 9.62 10.62
N ARG A 73 6.08 9.83 11.31
CA ARG A 73 5.61 8.97 12.39
C ARG A 73 4.25 8.40 11.99
N VAL A 74 4.06 7.11 12.21
CA VAL A 74 2.78 6.45 12.00
C VAL A 74 2.20 6.13 13.37
N GLU A 75 0.96 6.54 13.59
CA GLU A 75 0.20 6.22 14.80
C GLU A 75 -1.02 5.39 14.38
N HIS A 76 -1.15 4.18 14.93
CA HIS A 76 -2.31 3.31 14.73
C HIS A 76 -3.23 3.39 15.96
N TYR A 77 -4.53 3.27 15.75
CA TYR A 77 -5.54 3.30 16.82
C TYR A 77 -6.68 2.29 16.59
#